data_AF-A0A2V9ITG3-F1
#
_entry.id   AF-A0A2V9ITG3-F1
#
_cell.length_a   1.000
_cell.length_b   1.000
_cell.length_c   1.000
_cell.angle_alpha   90.00
_cell.angle_beta   90.00
_cell.angle_gamma   90.00
#
_symmetry.space_group_name_H-M   'P 1'
#
loop_
_entity.id
_entity.type
_entity.pdbx_description
1 polymer ?
#
loop_
_entity_poly.entity_id
_entity_poly.type
_entity_poly.pdbx_seq_one_letter_code
_entity_poly.pdbx_strand_id
1 'polypeptide(L)'
;MNSADNLRGGTSIDALPSRPLGRIGKEVSILGLGGEGILRTHGETARAIRVIHRALDLGITYCDTAPAYASSRDYYGAALGERRQQVFLASKTHDRSRDGSLRLLDDSLLRLRTDHLDLWQLHDLRT
;
A
#
# COMPACT_ATOMS: atom_id res chain seq x y z
N MET A 1 -9.50 50.99 13.45
CA MET A 1 -8.70 49.87 12.88
C MET A 1 -8.88 48.70 13.82
N ASN A 2 -9.78 47.77 13.50
CA ASN A 2 -10.06 46.64 14.38
C ASN A 2 -9.48 45.36 13.76
N SER A 3 -8.60 44.73 14.51
CA SER A 3 -7.92 43.48 14.21
C SER A 3 -8.88 42.31 14.42
N ALA A 4 -9.64 41.95 13.40
CA ALA A 4 -10.43 40.71 13.41
C ALA A 4 -10.89 40.37 11.98
N ASP A 5 -10.01 39.89 11.10
CA ASP A 5 -10.50 39.28 9.85
C ASP A 5 -9.60 38.24 9.16
N ASN A 6 -8.67 37.60 9.89
CA ASN A 6 -7.73 36.65 9.27
C ASN A 6 -7.84 35.20 9.79
N LEU A 7 -9.05 34.71 10.08
CA LEU A 7 -9.27 33.32 10.50
C LEU A 7 -10.15 32.49 9.55
N ARG A 8 -10.20 32.84 8.26
CA ARG A 8 -10.80 31.97 7.22
C ARG A 8 -9.76 31.48 6.22
N GLY A 9 -8.66 30.95 6.72
CA GLY A 9 -7.74 30.11 5.94
C GLY A 9 -8.12 28.66 6.15
N GLY A 10 -9.07 28.14 5.39
CA GLY A 10 -9.20 26.68 5.27
C GLY A 10 -7.89 26.17 4.71
N THR A 11 -7.13 25.42 5.50
CA THR A 11 -5.93 24.74 5.01
C THR A 11 -6.38 23.81 3.89
N SER A 12 -6.10 24.20 2.63
CA SER A 12 -5.92 23.18 1.61
C SER A 12 -4.88 22.24 2.19
N ILE A 13 -5.26 20.98 2.37
CA ILE A 13 -4.26 19.97 2.64
C ILE A 13 -3.43 19.97 1.37
N ASP A 14 -2.26 20.60 1.40
CA ASP A 14 -1.33 20.53 0.28
C ASP A 14 -1.16 19.05 -0.06
N ALA A 15 -1.26 18.72 -1.35
CA ALA A 15 -1.17 17.35 -1.81
C ALA A 15 0.06 16.68 -1.19
N LEU A 16 -0.11 15.44 -0.68
CA LEU A 16 0.96 14.71 -0.01
C LEU A 16 2.18 14.67 -0.94
N PRO A 17 3.37 15.18 -0.53
CA PRO A 17 4.51 15.25 -1.43
C PRO A 17 4.89 13.89 -1.99
N SER A 18 5.43 13.88 -3.21
CA SER A 18 5.98 12.69 -3.86
C SER A 18 7.48 12.78 -4.03
N ARG A 19 8.13 11.62 -4.17
CA ARG A 19 9.54 11.48 -4.53
C ARG A 19 9.74 10.30 -5.49
N PRO A 20 10.75 10.36 -6.37
CA PRO A 20 11.10 9.23 -7.23
C PRO A 20 11.67 8.09 -6.39
N LEU A 21 11.21 6.87 -6.63
CA LEU A 21 11.72 5.68 -5.97
C LEU A 21 13.07 5.25 -6.58
N GLY A 22 14.17 5.77 -6.03
CA GLY A 22 15.53 5.41 -6.43
C GLY A 22 15.73 5.51 -7.95
N ARG A 23 16.34 4.49 -8.55
CA ARG A 23 16.55 4.41 -10.01
C ARG A 23 15.33 3.92 -10.79
N ILE A 24 14.30 3.40 -10.10
CA ILE A 24 13.03 3.00 -10.73
C ILE A 24 12.32 4.25 -11.27
N GLY A 25 12.53 5.41 -10.65
CA GLY A 25 12.05 6.70 -11.13
C GLY A 25 10.54 6.90 -11.04
N LYS A 26 9.80 5.92 -10.51
CA LYS A 26 8.37 6.04 -10.24
C LYS A 26 8.15 7.02 -9.10
N GLU A 27 7.35 8.06 -9.34
CA GLU A 27 6.88 8.98 -8.30
C GLU A 27 5.93 8.25 -7.35
N VAL A 28 6.27 8.25 -6.06
CA VAL A 28 5.44 7.69 -4.99
C VAL A 28 5.34 8.70 -3.84
N SER A 29 4.26 8.65 -3.08
CA SER A 29 4.07 9.49 -1.90
C SER A 29 5.19 9.29 -0.88
N ILE A 30 5.60 10.36 -0.18
CA ILE A 30 6.64 10.29 0.85
C ILE A 30 6.25 9.45 2.08
N LEU A 31 4.97 9.11 2.22
CA LEU A 31 4.46 8.16 3.19
C LEU A 31 3.82 6.98 2.45
N GLY A 32 3.99 5.77 2.98
CA GLY A 32 3.35 4.56 2.47
C GLY A 32 2.38 3.94 3.48
N LEU A 33 1.41 3.17 2.98
CA LEU A 33 0.55 2.33 3.81
C LEU A 33 1.20 0.95 4.01
N GLY A 34 1.68 0.69 5.22
CA GLY A 34 2.24 -0.60 5.61
C GLY A 34 1.18 -1.69 5.86
N GLY A 35 1.48 -2.92 5.47
CA GLY A 35 0.59 -4.07 5.64
C GLY A 35 0.56 -4.71 7.03
N GLU A 36 1.39 -4.24 7.97
CA GLU A 36 1.66 -4.87 9.27
C GLU A 36 0.67 -4.47 10.39
N GLY A 37 -0.07 -3.36 10.22
CA GLY A 37 -1.01 -2.84 11.22
C GLY A 37 -2.34 -3.61 11.26
N ILE A 38 -3.48 -2.90 11.17
CA ILE A 38 -4.81 -3.54 11.04
C ILE A 38 -4.90 -4.45 9.80
N LEU A 39 -3.99 -4.27 8.84
CA LEU A 39 -3.92 -5.14 7.67
C LEU A 39 -3.38 -6.54 7.99
N ARG A 40 -2.68 -6.76 9.12
CA ARG A 40 -2.20 -8.08 9.57
C ARG A 40 -3.18 -8.80 10.51
N THR A 41 -4.38 -8.29 10.74
CA THR A 41 -5.36 -8.97 11.58
C THR A 41 -6.36 -9.75 10.72
N HIS A 42 -6.87 -10.87 11.24
CA HIS A 42 -7.97 -11.61 10.60
C HIS A 42 -9.32 -11.00 10.98
N GLY A 43 -10.33 -11.17 10.12
CA GLY A 43 -11.72 -10.79 10.43
C GLY A 43 -12.02 -9.28 10.41
N GLU A 44 -11.11 -8.46 9.89
CA GLU A 44 -11.19 -6.99 9.93
C GLU A 44 -11.44 -6.37 8.55
N THR A 45 -12.00 -7.15 7.62
CA THR A 45 -12.20 -6.76 6.20
C THR A 45 -12.78 -5.35 6.05
N ALA A 46 -13.91 -5.07 6.70
CA ALA A 46 -14.57 -3.77 6.57
C ALA A 46 -13.70 -2.61 7.11
N ARG A 47 -12.96 -2.84 8.20
CA ARG A 47 -12.08 -1.83 8.79
C ARG A 47 -10.82 -1.63 7.97
N ALA A 48 -10.19 -2.70 7.48
CA ALA A 48 -9.02 -2.64 6.64
C ALA A 48 -9.31 -1.95 5.30
N ILE A 49 -10.45 -2.25 4.66
CA ILE A 49 -10.90 -1.57 3.44
C ILE A 49 -11.06 -0.06 3.68
N ARG A 50 -11.68 0.35 4.81
CA ARG A 50 -11.79 1.78 5.15
C ARG A 50 -10.43 2.44 5.34
N VAL A 51 -9.47 1.76 5.96
CA VAL A 51 -8.10 2.29 6.12
C VAL A 51 -7.40 2.44 4.78
N ILE A 52 -7.51 1.45 3.89
CA ILE A 52 -6.93 1.51 2.55
C ILE A 52 -7.53 2.68 1.78
N HIS A 53 -8.86 2.78 1.70
CA HIS A 53 -9.51 3.90 1.01
C HIS A 53 -9.11 5.25 1.60
N ARG A 54 -9.10 5.37 2.93
CA ARG A 54 -8.71 6.63 3.58
C ARG A 54 -7.27 7.01 3.26
N ALA A 55 -6.35 6.04 3.19
CA ALA A 55 -4.97 6.30 2.79
C ALA A 55 -4.89 6.84 1.35
N LEU A 56 -5.61 6.23 0.41
CA LEU A 56 -5.68 6.69 -0.98
C LEU A 56 -6.32 8.08 -1.10
N ASP A 57 -7.40 8.34 -0.37
CA ASP A 57 -8.07 9.63 -0.33
C ASP A 57 -7.18 10.74 0.27
N LEU A 58 -6.18 10.37 1.08
CA LEU A 58 -5.15 11.26 1.64
C LEU A 58 -3.91 11.40 0.73
N GLY A 59 -3.92 10.79 -0.45
CA GLY A 59 -2.84 10.88 -1.43
C GLY A 59 -1.69 9.89 -1.24
N ILE A 60 -1.86 8.85 -0.41
CA ILE A 60 -0.86 7.77 -0.31
C ILE A 60 -0.92 6.92 -1.59
N THR A 61 0.22 6.75 -2.24
CA THR A 61 0.37 5.94 -3.46
C THR A 61 1.37 4.80 -3.30
N TYR A 62 2.14 4.71 -2.21
CA TYR A 62 2.95 3.53 -1.91
C TYR A 62 2.22 2.59 -0.95
N CYS A 63 1.95 1.35 -1.37
CA CYS A 63 1.27 0.34 -0.55
C CYS A 63 2.13 -0.91 -0.41
N ASP A 64 2.22 -1.44 0.81
CA ASP A 64 3.03 -2.61 1.12
C ASP A 64 2.19 -3.75 1.72
N THR A 65 2.46 -4.97 1.29
CA THR A 65 1.88 -6.20 1.83
C THR A 65 2.92 -7.34 1.82
N ALA A 66 2.52 -8.54 2.25
CA ALA A 66 3.32 -9.77 2.13
C ALA A 66 2.46 -11.02 2.37
N PRO A 67 2.89 -12.20 1.89
CA PRO A 67 2.33 -13.49 2.29
C PRO A 67 2.31 -13.74 3.79
N ALA A 68 3.32 -13.26 4.52
CA ALA A 68 3.37 -13.42 5.97
C ALA A 68 2.39 -12.50 6.72
N TYR A 69 1.74 -11.55 6.06
CA TYR A 69 0.87 -10.55 6.70
C TYR A 69 -0.59 -10.98 6.71
N ALA A 70 -0.88 -12.15 7.27
CA ALA A 70 -2.25 -12.65 7.50
C ALA A 70 -3.21 -12.39 6.31
N SER A 71 -4.20 -11.50 6.51
CA SER A 71 -5.25 -11.19 5.53
C SER A 71 -4.97 -9.93 4.68
N SER A 72 -3.78 -9.32 4.83
CA SER A 72 -3.43 -8.05 4.18
C SER A 72 -3.65 -8.07 2.67
N ARG A 73 -3.26 -9.17 2.01
CA ARG A 73 -3.44 -9.36 0.56
C ARG A 73 -4.91 -9.39 0.15
N ASP A 74 -5.76 -10.08 0.92
CA ASP A 74 -7.20 -10.12 0.64
C ASP A 74 -7.86 -8.76 0.83
N TYR A 75 -7.41 -7.99 1.82
CA TYR A 75 -7.94 -6.65 2.07
C TYR A 75 -7.59 -5.69 0.94
N TYR A 76 -6.36 -5.72 0.44
CA TYR A 76 -6.00 -4.97 -0.76
C TYR A 76 -6.78 -5.44 -1.99
N GLY A 77 -6.92 -6.75 -2.21
CA GLY A 77 -7.69 -7.27 -3.34
C GLY A 77 -9.18 -6.90 -3.28
N ALA A 78 -9.75 -6.80 -2.09
CA ALA A 78 -11.12 -6.32 -1.91
C ALA A 78 -11.27 -4.80 -2.06
N ALA A 79 -10.24 -4.02 -1.69
CA ALA A 79 -10.31 -2.56 -1.66
C ALA A 79 -9.91 -1.88 -2.99
N LEU A 80 -8.93 -2.42 -3.72
CA LEU A 80 -8.30 -1.66 -4.79
C LEU A 80 -9.22 -1.51 -6.01
N GLY A 81 -9.70 -2.59 -6.62
CA GLY A 81 -10.52 -2.51 -7.85
C GLY A 81 -9.91 -1.56 -8.89
N GLU A 82 -10.71 -0.63 -9.41
CA GLU A 82 -10.27 0.44 -10.31
C GLU A 82 -9.38 1.51 -9.66
N ARG A 83 -8.91 1.35 -8.42
CA ARG A 83 -7.87 2.21 -7.82
C ARG A 83 -6.50 1.54 -7.86
N ARG A 84 -6.39 0.29 -8.36
CA ARG A 84 -5.11 -0.43 -8.47
C ARG A 84 -4.05 0.37 -9.24
N GLN A 85 -4.44 1.11 -10.27
CA GLN A 85 -3.53 1.95 -11.08
C GLN A 85 -3.04 3.21 -10.36
N GLN A 86 -3.64 3.56 -9.22
CA GLN A 86 -3.24 4.72 -8.41
C GLN A 86 -2.08 4.39 -7.46
N VAL A 87 -1.77 3.11 -7.25
CA VAL A 87 -0.79 2.67 -6.26
C VAL A 87 0.41 1.98 -6.89
N PHE A 88 1.57 2.21 -6.29
CA PHE A 88 2.73 1.36 -6.36
C PHE A 88 2.61 0.28 -5.28
N LEU A 89 2.32 -0.95 -5.70
CA LEU A 89 2.03 -2.06 -4.80
C LEU A 89 3.24 -3.00 -4.67
N ALA A 90 3.83 -3.01 -3.47
CA ALA A 90 4.95 -3.85 -3.10
C ALA A 90 4.50 -5.09 -2.32
N SER A 91 5.11 -6.25 -2.60
CA SER A 91 4.96 -7.46 -1.80
C SER A 91 6.30 -8.21 -1.69
N LYS A 92 6.30 -9.33 -0.97
CA LYS A 92 7.51 -10.02 -0.53
C LYS A 92 7.44 -11.54 -0.69
N THR A 93 8.58 -12.20 -0.91
CA THR A 93 8.75 -13.65 -0.75
C THR A 93 9.57 -13.97 0.48
N HIS A 94 9.13 -14.91 1.31
CA HIS A 94 9.98 -15.50 2.35
C HIS A 94 10.62 -16.81 1.89
N ASP A 95 10.11 -17.41 0.80
CA ASP A 95 10.76 -18.56 0.18
C ASP A 95 11.87 -18.10 -0.76
N ARG A 96 13.07 -18.62 -0.55
CA ARG A 96 14.30 -18.27 -1.28
C ARG A 96 14.55 -19.18 -2.48
N SER A 97 13.79 -20.26 -2.62
CA SER A 97 13.82 -21.08 -3.83
C SER A 97 13.07 -20.38 -4.97
N ARG A 98 13.49 -20.60 -6.21
CA ARG A 98 12.81 -20.07 -7.39
C ARG A 98 11.33 -20.46 -7.40
N ASP A 99 11.06 -21.76 -7.29
CA ASP A 99 9.70 -22.27 -7.46
C ASP A 99 8.79 -21.91 -6.28
N GLY A 100 9.35 -21.86 -5.07
CA GLY A 100 8.62 -21.37 -3.90
C GLY A 100 8.29 -19.89 -3.99
N SER A 101 9.25 -19.07 -4.44
CA SER A 101 9.00 -17.64 -4.67
C SER A 101 7.92 -17.41 -5.73
N LEU A 102 7.96 -18.16 -6.84
CA LEU A 102 6.94 -18.05 -7.89
C LEU A 102 5.56 -18.50 -7.42
N ARG A 103 5.46 -19.60 -6.65
CA ARG A 103 4.17 -20.00 -6.05
C ARG A 103 3.59 -18.93 -5.12
N LEU A 104 4.44 -18.29 -4.32
CA LEU A 104 4.00 -17.18 -3.44
C LEU A 104 3.59 -15.94 -4.23
N LEU A 105 4.24 -15.68 -5.37
CA LEU A 105 3.85 -14.61 -6.29
C LEU A 105 2.46 -14.91 -6.88
N ASP A 106 2.24 -16.11 -7.42
CA ASP A 106 0.96 -16.52 -8.02
C ASP A 106 -0.20 -16.41 -7.00
N ASP A 107 -0.02 -16.96 -5.80
CA ASP A 107 -0.99 -16.83 -4.70
C ASP A 107 -1.22 -15.36 -4.31
N SER A 108 -0.18 -14.53 -4.32
CA SER A 108 -0.31 -13.11 -4.04
C SER A 108 -1.15 -12.39 -5.08
N LEU A 109 -0.87 -12.60 -6.37
CA LEU A 109 -1.61 -11.98 -7.47
C LEU A 109 -3.09 -12.37 -7.43
N LEU A 110 -3.38 -13.64 -7.16
CA LEU A 110 -4.75 -14.14 -7.00
C LEU A 110 -5.49 -13.43 -5.85
N ARG A 111 -4.89 -13.37 -4.65
CA ARG A 111 -5.49 -12.75 -3.47
C ARG A 111 -5.63 -11.23 -3.59
N LEU A 112 -4.64 -10.58 -4.22
CA LEU A 112 -4.64 -9.16 -4.53
C LEU A 112 -5.55 -8.78 -5.70
N ARG A 113 -6.07 -9.77 -6.44
CA ARG A 113 -6.93 -9.58 -7.62
C ARG A 113 -6.31 -8.64 -8.65
N THR A 114 -5.02 -8.82 -8.91
CA THR A 114 -4.24 -8.04 -9.88
C THR A 114 -3.30 -8.98 -10.63
N ASP A 115 -2.92 -8.59 -11.84
CA ASP A 115 -2.02 -9.33 -12.72
C ASP A 115 -0.54 -9.01 -12.49
N HIS A 116 -0.22 -7.97 -11.72
CA HIS A 116 1.16 -7.57 -11.45
C HIS A 116 1.37 -6.92 -10.07
N LEU A 117 2.62 -6.98 -9.61
CA LEU A 117 3.15 -6.16 -8.52
C LEU A 117 4.16 -5.18 -9.11
N ASP A 118 4.22 -3.98 -8.55
CA ASP A 118 5.21 -2.99 -8.94
C ASP A 118 6.60 -3.31 -8.35
N LEU A 119 6.64 -4.05 -7.24
CA LEU A 119 7.86 -4.47 -6.58
C LEU A 119 7.70 -5.81 -5.84
N TRP A 120 8.60 -6.75 -6.10
CA TRP A 120 8.70 -8.05 -5.44
C TRP A 120 10.06 -8.19 -4.73
N GLN A 121 10.05 -8.43 -3.42
CA GLN A 121 11.27 -8.37 -2.59
C GLN A 121 11.50 -9.66 -1.81
N LEU A 122 12.76 -9.98 -1.47
CA LEU A 122 13.04 -10.95 -0.42
C LEU A 122 12.60 -10.36 0.93
N HIS A 123 11.77 -11.09 1.67
CA HIS A 123 11.12 -10.61 2.90
C HIS A 123 12.15 -10.40 4.01
N ASP A 124 13.05 -11.35 4.19
CA ASP A 124 14.20 -11.24 5.07
C ASP A 124 15.30 -12.22 4.62
N LEU A 125 16.50 -12.02 5.16
CA LEU A 125 17.64 -12.94 5.00
C LEU A 125 18.06 -13.42 6.39
N ARG A 126 17.17 -14.14 7.08
CA ARG A 126 17.55 -14.81 8.33
C ARG A 126 18.47 -16.01 8.06
N THR A 127 19.45 -16.19 8.95
CA THR A 127 20.43 -17.28 8.97
C THR A 127 20.03 -18.36 9.95
#